data_AF-A0A2A4XGX2-F1
#
_entry.id   AF-A0A2A4XGX2-F1
#
_cell.length_a   1.000
_cell.length_b   1.000
_cell.length_c   1.000
_cell.angle_alpha   90.00
_cell.angle_beta   90.00
_cell.angle_gamma   90.00
#
_symmetry.space_group_name_H-M   'P 1'
#
loop_
_entity.id
_entity.type
_entity.pdbx_description
1 polymer ?
#
loop_
_entity_poly.entity_id
_entity_poly.type
_entity_poly.pdbx_seq_one_letter_code
_entity_poly.pdbx_strand_id
1 'polypeptide(L)'
;MHRNTGLLAALLVIFSAPSAFAQSAVWDGLARTTFDVAAATLRIPCVVLEDGTGMAIPGFAPAFALNLQLVGDALRLAEPIQAFAEIPESCLDTLVVDGNIAIYSTESAESDSTSAENSNRFYTIELQATIPSDGPIDFAVLTAEDRLYIRPFYEGEIFATRAGIAPYPKEFVYENDLVDEALRRMLLGITVYQAGRLEIQCDFHDPLALLEVVGSVDDNTQYRIKPSLTAADNDKIFSINCTAFDLDINRLELTTPIVEWVISLP
;
A
#
# COMPACT_ATOMS: atom_id res chain seq x y z
N MET A 1 38.03 -6.91 -11.10
CA MET A 1 36.77 -7.44 -10.56
C MET A 1 36.62 -7.12 -9.05
N HIS A 2 36.77 -5.86 -8.62
CA HIS A 2 36.72 -5.47 -7.18
C HIS A 2 35.89 -4.19 -6.91
N ARG A 3 35.04 -3.75 -7.86
CA ARG A 3 34.26 -2.50 -7.72
C ARG A 3 32.84 -2.69 -7.19
N ASN A 4 32.26 -3.89 -7.30
CA ASN A 4 30.87 -4.15 -6.90
C ASN A 4 30.71 -4.33 -5.38
N THR A 5 31.78 -4.66 -4.64
CA THR A 5 31.71 -4.96 -3.21
C THR A 5 31.57 -3.72 -2.32
N GLY A 6 32.15 -2.58 -2.71
CA GLY A 6 31.99 -1.31 -1.97
C GLY A 6 30.63 -0.65 -2.19
N LEU A 7 30.08 -0.80 -3.39
CA LEU A 7 28.75 -0.30 -3.76
C LEU A 7 27.64 -1.06 -3.03
N LEU A 8 27.70 -2.40 -3.05
CA LEU A 8 26.81 -3.26 -2.28
C LEU A 8 26.90 -2.92 -0.79
N ALA A 9 28.09 -2.65 -0.26
CA ALA A 9 28.25 -2.28 1.16
C ALA A 9 27.58 -0.94 1.52
N ALA A 10 27.71 0.11 0.69
CA ALA A 10 27.07 1.40 0.95
C ALA A 10 25.54 1.30 0.90
N LEU A 11 25.00 0.60 -0.11
CA LEU A 11 23.56 0.31 -0.21
C LEU A 11 23.10 -0.59 0.94
N LEU A 12 23.86 -1.63 1.32
CA LEU A 12 23.51 -2.49 2.47
C LEU A 12 23.55 -1.75 3.80
N VAL A 13 24.36 -0.70 3.97
CA VAL A 13 24.37 0.10 5.20
C VAL A 13 23.10 0.93 5.30
N ILE A 14 22.67 1.55 4.19
CA ILE A 14 21.47 2.41 4.12
C ILE A 14 20.18 1.57 4.09
N PHE A 15 20.16 0.48 3.33
CA PHE A 15 19.01 -0.44 3.20
C PHE A 15 19.22 -1.73 4.02
N SER A 16 19.90 -1.65 5.16
CA SER A 16 20.15 -2.84 6.00
C SER A 16 18.85 -3.47 6.49
N ALA A 17 18.90 -4.81 6.65
CA ALA A 17 17.79 -5.68 7.00
C ALA A 17 16.98 -5.21 8.24
N PRO A 18 15.68 -5.60 8.32
CA PRO A 18 14.64 -4.85 9.00
C PRO A 18 14.77 -4.80 10.53
N SER A 19 14.36 -3.66 11.10
CA SER A 19 13.81 -3.66 12.45
C SER A 19 12.47 -4.40 12.40
N ALA A 20 12.47 -5.68 12.77
CA ALA A 20 11.25 -6.48 12.88
C ALA A 20 10.36 -5.90 13.99
N PHE A 21 9.45 -4.99 13.64
CA PHE A 21 8.25 -4.74 14.43
C PHE A 21 7.15 -5.66 13.91
N ALA A 22 6.67 -6.51 14.82
CA ALA A 22 5.71 -7.56 14.54
C ALA A 22 4.42 -7.00 13.92
N GLN A 23 3.99 -7.67 12.85
CA GLN A 23 2.69 -7.56 12.21
C GLN A 23 1.55 -7.78 13.21
N SER A 24 0.70 -6.75 13.41
CA SER A 24 -0.74 -6.91 13.60
C SER A 24 -1.41 -5.53 13.40
N ALA A 25 -2.43 -5.48 12.55
CA ALA A 25 -3.07 -4.30 11.94
C ALA A 25 -2.34 -3.79 10.69
N VAL A 26 -2.46 -4.54 9.59
CA VAL A 26 -1.62 -4.31 8.41
C VAL A 26 -2.19 -3.21 7.49
N TRP A 27 -3.50 -2.88 7.48
CA TRP A 27 -4.01 -1.90 6.47
C TRP A 27 -5.17 -0.94 6.85
N ASP A 28 -5.86 -1.09 7.99
CA ASP A 28 -6.85 -0.08 8.50
C ASP A 28 -6.22 1.22 9.03
N GLY A 29 -4.92 1.41 8.76
CA GLY A 29 -4.10 2.42 9.38
C GLY A 29 -2.71 2.46 8.77
N LEU A 30 -2.61 2.53 7.44
CA LEU A 30 -1.42 3.16 6.85
C LEU A 30 -1.41 4.63 7.29
N ALA A 31 -0.88 4.81 8.49
CA ALA A 31 -0.26 6.04 8.88
C ALA A 31 0.60 6.48 7.68
N ARG A 32 0.59 7.81 7.43
CA ARG A 32 1.81 8.52 7.03
C ARG A 32 3.01 7.69 7.48
N THR A 33 3.97 7.40 6.59
CA THR A 33 5.24 6.73 6.91
C THR A 33 5.47 6.86 8.40
N THR A 34 5.52 5.76 9.18
CA THR A 34 5.37 5.71 10.68
C THR A 34 6.38 6.56 11.47
N PHE A 35 7.06 7.41 10.73
CA PHE A 35 8.11 8.34 10.95
C PHE A 35 7.66 9.72 10.42
N ASP A 36 6.61 10.27 11.04
CA ASP A 36 6.13 11.62 10.80
C ASP A 36 7.18 12.62 11.33
N VAL A 37 8.30 12.79 10.61
CA VAL A 37 9.35 13.76 10.96
C VAL A 37 9.00 15.09 10.31
N ALA A 38 8.76 16.11 11.13
CA ALA A 38 8.20 17.41 10.74
C ALA A 38 9.11 18.32 9.85
N ALA A 39 10.04 17.76 9.09
CA ALA A 39 10.92 18.50 8.17
C ALA A 39 10.28 18.63 6.77
N ALA A 40 10.70 19.65 6.00
CA ALA A 40 10.36 19.78 4.58
C ALA A 40 10.93 18.59 3.80
N THR A 41 10.13 17.52 3.71
CA THR A 41 10.50 16.23 3.14
C THR A 41 9.55 15.88 2.01
N LEU A 42 10.07 15.23 0.99
CA LEU A 42 9.27 14.54 0.00
C LEU A 42 9.15 13.08 0.41
N ARG A 43 7.91 12.59 0.50
CA ARG A 43 7.60 11.22 0.88
C ARG A 43 7.35 10.39 -0.37
N ILE A 44 7.99 9.23 -0.41
CA ILE A 44 7.81 8.22 -1.45
C ILE A 44 7.11 7.03 -0.79
N PRO A 45 5.82 6.80 -1.07
CA PRO A 45 5.03 5.79 -0.36
C PRO A 45 5.52 4.37 -0.63
N CYS A 46 5.93 4.08 -1.86
CA CYS A 46 6.54 2.82 -2.23
C CYS A 46 7.40 2.95 -3.47
N VAL A 47 8.54 2.25 -3.50
CA VAL A 47 9.40 2.13 -4.68
C VAL A 47 10.03 0.73 -4.74
N VAL A 48 10.00 0.12 -5.91
CA VAL A 48 10.68 -1.14 -6.21
C VAL A 48 12.17 -0.86 -6.50
N LEU A 49 13.07 -1.69 -5.96
CA LEU A 49 14.50 -1.54 -6.21
C LEU A 49 14.97 -2.54 -7.28
N GLU A 50 15.44 -2.02 -8.42
CA GLU A 50 15.91 -2.82 -9.54
C GLU A 50 17.33 -2.43 -9.96
N ASP A 51 18.06 -3.38 -10.55
CA ASP A 51 19.30 -3.07 -11.25
C ASP A 51 19.06 -2.47 -12.64
N GLY A 52 20.13 -2.03 -13.30
CA GLY A 52 20.06 -1.49 -14.67
C GLY A 52 19.55 -2.48 -15.74
N THR A 53 19.27 -3.74 -15.39
CA THR A 53 18.67 -4.74 -16.28
C THR A 53 17.17 -4.96 -16.01
N GLY A 54 16.60 -4.28 -15.00
CA GLY A 54 15.21 -4.46 -14.55
C GLY A 54 15.03 -5.68 -13.66
N MET A 55 16.11 -6.18 -13.03
CA MET A 55 16.05 -7.33 -12.13
C MET A 55 16.19 -6.89 -10.68
N ALA A 56 15.54 -7.60 -9.77
CA ALA A 56 15.70 -7.37 -8.33
C ALA A 56 17.17 -7.51 -7.90
N ILE A 57 17.64 -6.59 -7.06
CA ILE A 57 19.03 -6.60 -6.59
C ILE A 57 19.18 -7.64 -5.46
N PRO A 58 20.02 -8.68 -5.61
CA PRO A 58 20.17 -9.71 -4.59
C PRO A 58 20.64 -9.15 -3.25
N GLY A 59 19.97 -9.54 -2.16
CA GLY A 59 20.30 -9.13 -0.80
C GLY A 59 19.54 -7.89 -0.30
N PHE A 60 18.68 -7.30 -1.12
CA PHE A 60 17.77 -6.22 -0.74
C PHE A 60 16.32 -6.70 -0.66
N ALA A 61 15.49 -5.95 0.07
CA ALA A 61 14.05 -6.13 0.06
C ALA A 61 13.48 -5.76 -1.32
N PRO A 62 12.33 -6.34 -1.71
CA PRO A 62 11.72 -6.09 -3.02
C PRO A 62 11.25 -4.66 -3.22
N ALA A 63 10.80 -3.98 -2.17
CA ALA A 63 10.33 -2.60 -2.23
C ALA A 63 10.63 -1.83 -0.93
N PHE A 64 10.59 -0.49 -1.02
CA PHE A 64 10.88 0.40 0.09
C PHE A 64 9.94 1.60 0.13
N ALA A 65 9.68 2.15 1.32
CA ALA A 65 9.18 3.52 1.47
C ALA A 65 10.35 4.44 1.86
N LEU A 66 10.46 5.60 1.20
CA LEU A 66 11.61 6.50 1.33
C LEU A 66 11.19 7.90 1.76
N ASN A 67 12.11 8.59 2.43
CA ASN A 67 12.01 10.01 2.73
C ASN A 67 13.18 10.76 2.08
N LEU A 68 12.87 11.86 1.40
CA LEU A 68 13.87 12.74 0.81
C LEU A 68 13.83 14.09 1.51
N GLN A 69 14.91 14.45 2.19
CA GLN A 69 15.04 15.75 2.86
C GLN A 69 15.68 16.76 1.91
N LEU A 70 15.07 17.95 1.79
CA LEU A 70 15.71 19.06 1.09
C LEU A 70 16.91 19.58 1.87
N VAL A 71 18.11 19.50 1.28
CA VAL A 71 19.37 19.99 1.86
C VAL A 71 20.07 20.87 0.83
N GLY A 72 19.92 22.19 0.97
CA GLY A 72 20.34 23.13 -0.07
C GLY A 72 19.51 22.92 -1.34
N ASP A 73 20.16 22.64 -2.47
CA ASP A 73 19.53 22.39 -3.76
C ASP A 73 19.40 20.90 -4.11
N ALA A 74 19.69 20.00 -3.15
CA ALA A 74 19.65 18.56 -3.34
C ALA A 74 18.60 17.89 -2.44
N LEU A 75 18.13 16.73 -2.89
CA LEU A 75 17.25 15.86 -2.11
C LEU A 75 18.07 14.72 -1.51
N ARG A 76 18.32 14.78 -0.21
CA ARG A 76 19.07 13.77 0.52
C ARG A 76 18.16 12.62 0.92
N LEU A 77 18.56 11.39 0.61
CA LEU A 77 17.93 10.21 1.20
C LEU A 77 18.12 10.25 2.71
N ALA A 78 17.00 10.28 3.43
CA ALA A 78 16.98 10.43 4.87
C ALA A 78 16.36 9.19 5.52
N GLU A 79 16.94 8.81 6.64
CA GLU A 79 16.28 7.86 7.54
C GLU A 79 15.01 8.52 8.11
N PRO A 80 13.99 7.71 8.37
CA PRO A 80 13.99 6.24 8.26
C PRO A 80 13.57 5.71 6.90
N ILE A 81 14.14 4.55 6.55
CA ILE A 81 13.78 3.75 5.36
C ILE A 81 13.02 2.50 5.80
N GLN A 82 11.86 2.25 5.20
CA GLN A 82 11.07 1.04 5.48
C GLN A 82 11.22 0.04 4.33
N ALA A 83 11.61 -1.19 4.64
CA ALA A 83 11.62 -2.30 3.70
C ALA A 83 10.28 -3.07 3.74
N PHE A 84 9.76 -3.45 2.57
CA PHE A 84 8.60 -4.32 2.45
C PHE A 84 9.04 -5.76 2.17
N ALA A 85 8.38 -6.74 2.78
CA ALA A 85 8.69 -8.15 2.55
C ALA A 85 8.24 -8.65 1.15
N GLU A 86 7.25 -7.97 0.57
CA GLU A 86 6.65 -8.22 -0.74
C GLU A 86 6.38 -6.87 -1.40
N ILE A 87 6.25 -6.82 -2.73
CA ILE A 87 5.91 -5.58 -3.44
C ILE A 87 4.42 -5.29 -3.16
N PRO A 88 4.07 -4.16 -2.51
CA PRO A 88 2.68 -3.77 -2.36
C PRO A 88 2.03 -3.60 -3.74
N GLU A 89 0.77 -4.00 -3.90
CA GLU A 89 0.06 -3.86 -5.18
C GLU A 89 -0.07 -2.40 -5.64
N SER A 90 -0.10 -1.47 -4.70
CA SER A 90 -0.12 -0.05 -5.01
C SER A 90 1.20 0.47 -5.58
N CYS A 91 2.31 -0.28 -5.44
CA CYS A 91 3.69 0.14 -5.71
C CYS A 91 3.98 0.23 -7.21
N LEU A 92 3.95 1.45 -7.75
CA LEU A 92 4.16 1.69 -9.19
C LEU A 92 5.53 2.29 -9.53
N ASP A 93 6.23 2.86 -8.55
CA ASP A 93 7.51 3.50 -8.80
C ASP A 93 8.68 2.51 -8.76
N THR A 94 9.72 2.80 -9.53
CA THR A 94 10.97 2.03 -9.55
C THR A 94 12.17 2.95 -9.34
N LEU A 95 13.07 2.53 -8.44
CA LEU A 95 14.41 3.09 -8.25
C LEU A 95 15.39 2.16 -8.94
N VAL A 96 15.99 2.63 -10.03
CA VAL A 96 16.94 1.85 -10.83
C VAL A 96 18.36 2.17 -10.38
N VAL A 97 19.14 1.13 -10.06
CA VAL A 97 20.56 1.24 -9.70
C VAL A 97 21.41 0.57 -10.78
N ASP A 98 22.10 1.38 -11.59
CA ASP A 98 23.07 0.91 -12.57
C ASP A 98 24.49 1.30 -12.15
N GLY A 99 25.24 0.32 -11.65
CA GLY A 99 26.54 0.56 -11.05
C GLY A 99 26.42 1.53 -9.88
N ASN A 100 27.11 2.68 -9.96
CA ASN A 100 27.07 3.70 -8.91
C ASN A 100 26.09 4.85 -9.20
N ILE A 101 25.17 4.68 -10.14
CA ILE A 101 24.15 5.67 -10.45
C ILE A 101 22.80 5.12 -10.04
N ALA A 102 22.04 5.93 -9.31
CA ALA A 102 20.65 5.68 -8.99
C ALA A 102 19.78 6.67 -9.77
N ILE A 103 18.75 6.18 -10.44
CA ILE A 103 17.76 6.98 -11.16
C ILE A 103 16.39 6.65 -10.59
N TYR A 104 15.63 7.69 -10.27
CA TYR A 104 14.28 7.56 -9.74
C TYR A 104 13.35 8.53 -10.46
N SER A 105 12.18 8.04 -10.85
CA SER A 105 11.11 8.85 -11.40
C SER A 105 9.83 8.51 -10.66
N THR A 106 9.04 9.52 -10.33
CA THR A 106 7.72 9.34 -9.72
C THR A 106 6.81 10.50 -10.08
N GLU A 107 5.52 10.22 -10.13
CA GLU A 107 4.45 11.21 -10.23
C GLU A 107 3.74 11.44 -8.88
N SER A 108 4.22 10.78 -7.82
CA SER A 108 3.51 10.61 -6.55
C SER A 108 4.21 11.18 -5.32
N ALA A 109 5.32 11.91 -5.49
CA ALA A 109 6.08 12.44 -4.36
C ALA A 109 5.25 13.47 -3.57
N GLU A 110 4.82 13.13 -2.36
CA GLU A 110 4.00 13.99 -1.51
C GLU A 110 4.87 14.98 -0.75
N SER A 111 4.48 16.27 -0.76
CA SER A 111 5.07 17.27 0.14
C SER A 111 4.54 17.06 1.55
N ASP A 112 5.38 16.58 2.47
CA ASP A 112 4.99 16.60 3.87
C ASP A 112 5.33 17.96 4.49
N SER A 113 4.27 18.72 4.75
CA SER A 113 4.35 20.03 5.35
C SER A 113 3.10 20.30 6.18
N THR A 114 3.29 20.95 7.33
CA THR A 114 2.19 21.42 8.18
C THR A 114 1.56 22.72 7.64
N SER A 115 2.11 23.30 6.57
CA SER A 115 1.52 24.45 5.90
C SER A 115 0.30 24.04 5.08
N ALA A 116 -0.82 24.73 5.27
CA ALA A 116 -2.03 24.51 4.49
C ALA A 116 -1.79 24.66 2.97
N GLU A 117 -0.83 25.48 2.56
CA GLU A 117 -0.46 25.72 1.15
C GLU A 117 0.18 24.50 0.47
N ASN A 118 0.67 23.54 1.26
CA ASN A 118 1.28 22.31 0.79
C ASN A 118 0.37 21.09 1.03
N SER A 119 -0.83 21.30 1.56
CA SER A 119 -1.82 20.23 1.66
C SER A 119 -2.18 19.75 0.25
N ASN A 120 -2.18 18.42 0.05
CA ASN A 120 -2.52 17.81 -1.23
C ASN A 120 -1.60 18.25 -2.40
N ARG A 121 -0.35 18.65 -2.10
CA ARG A 121 0.66 19.00 -3.10
C ARG A 121 1.59 17.82 -3.34
N PHE A 122 1.61 17.37 -4.58
CA PHE A 122 2.43 16.29 -5.08
C PHE A 122 3.39 16.82 -6.13
N TYR A 123 4.43 16.05 -6.44
CA TYR A 123 5.39 16.40 -7.47
C TYR A 123 5.63 15.24 -8.40
N THR A 124 5.69 15.56 -9.69
CA THR A 124 6.35 14.71 -10.68
C THR A 124 7.82 15.08 -10.67
N ILE A 125 8.68 14.15 -10.26
CA ILE A 125 10.12 14.38 -10.12
C ILE A 125 10.91 13.30 -10.84
N GLU A 126 12.02 13.72 -11.46
CA GLU A 126 13.08 12.84 -11.90
C GLU A 126 14.35 13.19 -11.15
N LEU A 127 14.94 12.18 -10.53
CA LEU A 127 16.08 12.30 -9.66
C LEU A 127 17.22 11.42 -10.15
N GLN A 128 18.45 11.91 -9.96
CA GLN A 128 19.65 11.12 -10.19
C GLN A 128 20.63 11.31 -9.04
N ALA A 129 21.13 10.22 -8.49
CA ALA A 129 22.22 10.25 -7.51
C ALA A 129 23.43 9.48 -8.02
N THR A 130 24.62 9.95 -7.67
CA THR A 130 25.82 9.10 -7.68
C THR A 130 25.98 8.50 -6.29
N ILE A 131 25.81 7.19 -6.17
CA ILE A 131 25.92 6.46 -4.90
C ILE A 131 27.38 6.50 -4.47
N PRO A 132 27.72 7.16 -3.34
CA PRO A 132 29.08 7.19 -2.86
C PRO A 132 29.45 5.83 -2.25
N SER A 133 30.75 5.55 -2.13
CA SER A 133 31.23 4.35 -1.42
C SER A 133 31.03 4.42 0.10
N ASP A 134 30.84 5.63 0.62
CA ASP A 134 30.57 5.94 2.03
C ASP A 134 29.91 7.33 2.11
N GLY A 135 28.99 7.55 3.05
CA GLY A 135 28.26 8.81 3.25
C GLY A 135 26.84 8.85 2.69
N PRO A 136 26.17 10.03 2.78
CA PRO A 136 24.77 10.19 2.40
C PRO A 136 24.56 10.12 0.88
N ILE A 137 23.41 9.62 0.46
CA ILE A 137 22.97 9.65 -0.94
C ILE A 137 22.22 10.95 -1.18
N ASP A 138 22.80 11.82 -1.99
CA ASP A 138 22.19 13.08 -2.42
C ASP A 138 21.73 12.95 -3.87
N PHE A 139 20.44 13.11 -4.09
CA PHE A 139 19.83 13.16 -5.41
C PHE A 139 19.87 14.59 -5.96
N ALA A 140 20.41 14.72 -7.17
CA ALA A 140 20.19 15.89 -8.00
C ALA A 140 18.79 15.80 -8.63
N VAL A 141 18.06 16.90 -8.56
CA VAL A 141 16.77 17.04 -9.23
C VAL A 141 17.02 17.35 -10.70
N LEU A 142 16.62 16.44 -11.59
CA LEU A 142 16.70 16.63 -13.04
C LEU A 142 15.48 17.42 -13.52
N THR A 143 14.29 17.01 -13.10
CA THR A 143 13.03 17.67 -13.36
C THR A 143 12.16 17.64 -12.11
N ALA A 144 11.35 18.68 -11.92
CA ALA A 144 10.36 18.76 -10.85
C ALA A 144 9.21 19.65 -11.31
N GLU A 145 8.01 19.08 -11.34
CA GLU A 145 6.78 19.78 -11.66
C GLU A 145 5.79 19.61 -10.51
N ASP A 146 5.19 20.71 -10.05
CA ASP A 146 4.19 20.64 -9.00
C ASP A 146 2.83 20.23 -9.57
N ARG A 147 2.18 19.30 -8.87
CA ARG A 147 0.84 18.82 -9.16
C ARG A 147 -0.03 19.05 -7.93
N LEU A 148 -1.06 19.85 -8.09
CA LEU A 148 -2.17 19.87 -7.13
C LEU A 148 -3.05 18.66 -7.43
N TYR A 149 -3.22 17.78 -6.45
CA TYR A 149 -4.07 16.61 -6.59
C TYR A 149 -5.03 16.53 -5.42
N ILE A 150 -6.31 16.78 -5.69
CA ILE A 150 -7.35 16.64 -4.67
C ILE A 150 -7.68 15.17 -4.58
N ARG A 151 -7.24 14.54 -3.49
CA ARG A 151 -7.50 13.13 -3.22
C ARG A 151 -9.01 12.83 -3.29
N PRO A 152 -9.40 11.65 -3.80
CA PRO A 152 -10.77 11.19 -3.72
C PRO A 152 -11.25 11.25 -2.27
N PHE A 153 -12.51 11.66 -2.08
CA PHE A 153 -13.13 11.57 -0.78
C PHE A 153 -14.14 10.44 -0.82
N TYR A 154 -14.04 9.57 0.16
CA TYR A 154 -14.92 8.44 0.35
C TYR A 154 -16.11 8.92 1.20
N GLU A 155 -17.09 9.61 0.57
CA GLU A 155 -18.38 9.98 1.19
C GLU A 155 -19.33 8.78 1.07
N GLY A 156 -18.96 7.69 1.71
CA GLY A 156 -19.95 6.73 2.15
C GLY A 156 -20.34 7.16 3.54
N GLU A 157 -21.62 7.20 3.89
CA GLU A 157 -21.98 6.74 5.23
C GLU A 157 -21.09 5.53 5.53
N ILE A 158 -20.39 5.51 6.66
CA ILE A 158 -19.61 4.35 7.07
C ILE A 158 -20.44 3.12 6.67
N PHE A 159 -19.98 2.32 5.69
CA PHE A 159 -20.78 1.18 5.20
C PHE A 159 -21.03 0.18 6.35
N ALA A 160 -20.44 0.41 7.52
CA ALA A 160 -20.95 0.04 8.84
C ALA A 160 -22.36 0.61 9.18
N THR A 161 -23.23 0.87 8.21
CA THR A 161 -24.60 0.41 8.42
C THR A 161 -24.50 -1.10 8.44
N ARG A 162 -24.73 -1.74 9.58
CA ARG A 162 -24.97 -3.19 9.66
C ARG A 162 -25.86 -3.63 8.48
N ALA A 163 -25.27 -3.99 7.36
CA ALA A 163 -25.96 -4.63 6.25
C ALA A 163 -25.96 -6.11 6.62
N GLY A 164 -26.68 -6.38 7.71
CA GLY A 164 -26.86 -7.69 8.24
C GLY A 164 -27.64 -8.48 7.22
N ILE A 165 -26.98 -9.45 6.60
CA ILE A 165 -27.67 -10.67 6.21
C ILE A 165 -27.35 -11.78 7.21
N ALA A 166 -27.45 -11.40 8.48
CA ALA A 166 -27.57 -12.34 9.58
C ALA A 166 -29.06 -12.68 9.79
N PRO A 167 -29.41 -13.94 10.05
CA PRO A 167 -28.62 -15.15 9.84
C PRO A 167 -29.03 -15.81 8.52
N TYR A 168 -28.12 -15.86 7.55
CA TYR A 168 -28.20 -16.92 6.56
C TYR A 168 -27.95 -18.28 7.26
N PRO A 169 -28.69 -19.32 6.87
CA PRO A 169 -28.50 -20.64 7.45
C PRO A 169 -27.11 -21.18 7.10
N LYS A 170 -26.67 -22.19 7.86
CA LYS A 170 -25.34 -22.79 7.70
C LYS A 170 -25.11 -23.34 6.30
N GLU A 171 -26.18 -23.67 5.58
CA GLU A 171 -26.19 -24.21 4.21
C GLU A 171 -26.08 -23.13 3.12
N PHE A 172 -26.17 -21.84 3.47
CA PHE A 172 -26.05 -20.77 2.50
C PHE A 172 -24.66 -20.75 1.86
N VAL A 173 -24.63 -20.53 0.55
CA VAL A 173 -23.42 -20.46 -0.25
C VAL A 173 -23.06 -19.00 -0.46
N TYR A 174 -21.88 -18.61 0.00
CA TYR A 174 -21.30 -17.28 -0.22
C TYR A 174 -20.40 -17.36 -1.45
N GLU A 175 -20.61 -16.49 -2.43
CA GLU A 175 -19.95 -16.57 -3.73
C GLU A 175 -19.66 -15.18 -4.32
N ASN A 176 -18.98 -15.12 -5.46
CA ASN A 176 -18.47 -13.89 -6.06
C ASN A 176 -19.57 -12.85 -6.37
N ASP A 177 -20.82 -13.24 -6.59
CA ASP A 177 -21.94 -12.28 -6.76
C ASP A 177 -22.07 -11.31 -5.55
N LEU A 178 -21.72 -11.78 -4.34
CA LEU A 178 -21.70 -10.93 -3.15
C LEU A 178 -20.51 -9.96 -3.15
N VAL A 179 -19.39 -10.37 -3.73
CA VAL A 179 -18.19 -9.55 -3.90
C VAL A 179 -18.46 -8.43 -4.92
N ASP A 180 -19.11 -8.77 -6.04
CA ASP A 180 -19.53 -7.80 -7.06
C ASP A 180 -20.51 -6.76 -6.50
N GLU A 181 -21.46 -7.19 -5.67
CA GLU A 181 -22.39 -6.28 -4.99
C GLU A 181 -21.67 -5.38 -3.97
N ALA A 182 -20.68 -5.90 -3.24
CA ALA A 182 -19.85 -5.09 -2.35
C ALA A 182 -19.04 -4.03 -3.13
N LEU A 183 -18.43 -4.42 -4.25
CA LEU A 183 -17.72 -3.51 -5.15
C LEU A 183 -18.66 -2.41 -5.68
N ARG A 184 -19.87 -2.79 -6.14
CA ARG A 184 -20.88 -1.83 -6.61
C ARG A 184 -21.25 -0.82 -5.53
N ARG A 185 -21.41 -1.26 -4.27
CA ARG A 185 -21.69 -0.38 -3.13
C ARG A 185 -20.54 0.57 -2.87
N MET A 186 -19.31 0.07 -2.81
CA MET A 186 -18.12 0.88 -2.64
C MET A 186 -18.04 1.98 -3.71
N LEU A 187 -18.23 1.63 -4.98
CA LEU A 187 -18.22 2.59 -6.10
C LEU A 187 -19.31 3.67 -5.99
N LEU A 188 -20.50 3.34 -5.50
CA LEU A 188 -21.58 4.32 -5.28
C LEU A 188 -21.29 5.30 -4.14
N GLY A 189 -20.47 4.89 -3.17
CA GLY A 189 -20.06 5.73 -2.02
C GLY A 189 -18.83 6.60 -2.28
N ILE A 190 -18.22 6.54 -3.46
CA ILE A 190 -17.02 7.32 -3.77
C ILE A 190 -17.41 8.64 -4.42
N THR A 191 -16.95 9.75 -3.84
CA THR A 191 -16.96 11.06 -4.48
C THR A 191 -15.58 11.35 -5.06
N VAL A 192 -15.48 11.22 -6.38
CA VAL A 192 -14.25 11.50 -7.13
C VAL A 192 -14.19 12.99 -7.48
N TYR A 193 -13.23 13.72 -6.88
CA TYR A 193 -13.04 15.16 -7.17
C TYR A 193 -12.18 15.43 -8.42
N GLN A 194 -11.36 14.46 -8.83
CA GLN A 194 -10.57 14.50 -10.05
C GLN A 194 -10.55 13.10 -10.65
N ALA A 195 -10.73 12.98 -11.97
CA ALA A 195 -10.60 11.69 -12.66
C ALA A 195 -9.16 11.18 -12.49
N GLY A 196 -8.95 10.30 -11.51
CA GLY A 196 -7.70 9.62 -11.24
C GLY A 196 -7.81 8.12 -11.50
N ARG A 197 -6.67 7.42 -11.47
CA ARG A 197 -6.63 5.96 -11.60
C ARG A 197 -6.89 5.31 -10.25
N LEU A 198 -8.16 5.23 -9.88
CA LEU A 198 -8.60 4.47 -8.71
C LEU A 198 -8.80 3.00 -9.09
N GLU A 199 -8.12 2.10 -8.40
CA GLU A 199 -8.37 0.66 -8.43
C GLU A 199 -9.04 0.23 -7.13
N ILE A 200 -10.08 -0.60 -7.23
CA ILE A 200 -10.78 -1.14 -6.05
C ILE A 200 -10.87 -2.63 -6.20
N GLN A 201 -10.41 -3.34 -5.18
CA GLN A 201 -10.49 -4.78 -5.09
C GLN A 201 -11.30 -5.15 -3.85
N CYS A 202 -12.16 -6.14 -3.96
CA CYS A 202 -13.00 -6.60 -2.87
C CYS A 202 -12.85 -8.11 -2.72
N ASP A 203 -12.71 -8.59 -1.50
CA ASP A 203 -12.50 -10.00 -1.21
C ASP A 203 -13.14 -10.42 0.11
N PHE A 204 -13.45 -11.72 0.22
CA PHE A 204 -13.82 -12.30 1.50
C PHE A 204 -12.67 -12.19 2.50
N HIS A 205 -12.94 -11.61 3.66
CA HIS A 205 -12.04 -11.51 4.78
C HIS A 205 -12.54 -12.40 5.92
N ASP A 206 -11.87 -13.53 6.12
CA ASP A 206 -12.21 -14.53 7.14
C ASP A 206 -10.99 -14.85 8.03
N PRO A 207 -10.58 -13.92 8.92
CA PRO A 207 -9.37 -14.05 9.72
C PRO A 207 -9.48 -15.18 10.77
N LEU A 208 -10.70 -15.60 11.11
CA LEU A 208 -10.99 -16.65 12.08
C LEU A 208 -11.26 -18.00 11.41
N ALA A 209 -11.14 -18.09 10.08
CA ALA A 209 -11.38 -19.29 9.30
C ALA A 209 -12.75 -19.94 9.62
N LEU A 210 -13.82 -19.14 9.60
CA LEU A 210 -15.21 -19.54 9.84
C LEU A 210 -15.82 -20.24 8.62
N LEU A 211 -15.29 -19.98 7.43
CA LEU A 211 -15.78 -20.49 6.16
C LEU A 211 -14.97 -21.69 5.66
N GLU A 212 -15.64 -22.61 4.98
CA GLU A 212 -15.03 -23.67 4.17
C GLU A 212 -15.35 -23.47 2.70
N VAL A 213 -14.44 -23.88 1.82
CA VAL A 213 -14.68 -23.94 0.38
C VAL A 213 -15.52 -25.17 0.07
N VAL A 214 -16.65 -24.97 -0.60
CA VAL A 214 -17.57 -26.05 -1.01
C VAL A 214 -17.50 -26.34 -2.51
N GLY A 215 -16.92 -25.45 -3.30
CA GLY A 215 -16.71 -25.64 -4.73
C GLY A 215 -16.01 -24.46 -5.39
N SER A 216 -15.64 -24.65 -6.66
CA SER A 216 -15.21 -23.56 -7.55
C SER A 216 -15.81 -23.81 -8.93
N VAL A 217 -16.44 -22.78 -9.52
CA VAL A 217 -17.06 -22.82 -10.86
C VAL A 217 -16.60 -21.57 -11.61
N ASP A 218 -15.86 -21.73 -12.71
CA ASP A 218 -15.43 -20.62 -13.58
C ASP A 218 -14.84 -19.42 -12.79
N ASP A 219 -13.83 -19.69 -11.95
CA ASP A 219 -13.16 -18.74 -11.04
C ASP A 219 -14.02 -18.17 -9.89
N ASN A 220 -15.29 -18.56 -9.79
CA ASN A 220 -16.12 -18.30 -8.62
C ASN A 220 -15.81 -19.31 -7.52
N THR A 221 -15.24 -18.85 -6.39
CA THR A 221 -15.03 -19.71 -5.22
C THR A 221 -16.25 -19.64 -4.33
N GLN A 222 -16.85 -20.80 -4.07
CA GLN A 222 -18.05 -20.92 -3.26
C GLN A 222 -17.68 -21.34 -1.85
N TYR A 223 -18.16 -20.57 -0.88
CA TYR A 223 -17.91 -20.75 0.54
C TYR A 223 -19.18 -21.09 1.30
N ARG A 224 -19.02 -21.72 2.46
CA ARG A 224 -20.10 -22.02 3.41
C ARG A 224 -19.58 -21.90 4.84
N ILE A 225 -20.45 -21.61 5.81
CA ILE A 225 -20.10 -21.70 7.23
C ILE A 225 -19.70 -23.14 7.59
N LYS A 226 -18.54 -23.30 8.23
CA LYS A 226 -17.99 -24.61 8.58
C LYS A 226 -18.98 -25.47 9.39
N PRO A 227 -19.29 -26.72 8.97
CA PRO A 227 -20.01 -27.74 9.71
C PRO A 227 -19.50 -27.95 11.15
N SER A 228 -18.21 -27.74 11.38
CA SER A 228 -17.58 -27.90 12.70
C SER A 228 -17.83 -26.76 13.69
N LEU A 229 -18.32 -25.60 13.25
CA LEU A 229 -18.61 -24.49 14.19
C LEU A 229 -19.76 -24.85 15.14
N THR A 230 -19.66 -24.34 16.36
CA THR A 230 -20.58 -24.59 17.49
C THR A 230 -21.06 -23.28 18.10
N ALA A 231 -21.95 -23.33 19.10
CA ALA A 231 -22.38 -22.14 19.83
C ALA A 231 -21.23 -21.34 20.49
N ALA A 232 -20.05 -21.93 20.69
CA ALA A 232 -18.85 -21.22 21.16
C ALA A 232 -18.26 -20.25 20.10
N ASP A 233 -18.67 -20.39 18.84
CA ASP A 233 -18.27 -19.55 17.72
C ASP A 233 -19.27 -18.42 17.45
N ASN A 234 -20.35 -18.33 18.23
CA ASN A 234 -21.32 -17.23 18.12
C ASN A 234 -20.62 -15.87 18.34
N ASP A 235 -21.16 -14.84 17.71
CA ASP A 235 -20.64 -13.46 17.71
C ASP A 235 -19.31 -13.26 16.96
N LYS A 236 -18.68 -14.32 16.42
CA LYS A 236 -17.54 -14.19 15.51
C LYS A 236 -17.98 -13.63 14.16
N ILE A 237 -17.08 -12.92 13.49
CA ILE A 237 -17.38 -12.15 12.27
C ILE A 237 -16.48 -12.60 11.13
N PHE A 238 -17.06 -12.64 9.93
CA PHE A 238 -16.35 -12.60 8.65
C PHE A 238 -17.02 -11.53 7.77
N SER A 239 -16.30 -11.04 6.76
CA SER A 239 -16.73 -9.88 5.98
C SER A 239 -16.33 -9.99 4.51
N ILE A 240 -16.84 -9.08 3.68
CA ILE A 240 -16.20 -8.68 2.43
C ILE A 240 -15.57 -7.32 2.68
N ASN A 241 -14.25 -7.25 2.53
CA ASN A 241 -13.49 -6.02 2.64
C ASN A 241 -13.17 -5.52 1.24
N CYS A 242 -13.34 -4.22 1.02
CA CYS A 242 -12.87 -3.57 -0.20
C CYS A 242 -11.67 -2.69 0.13
N THR A 243 -10.63 -2.81 -0.70
CA THR A 243 -9.41 -2.01 -0.66
C THR A 243 -9.38 -1.10 -1.87
N ALA A 244 -9.20 0.19 -1.63
CA ALA A 244 -9.07 1.23 -2.65
C ALA A 244 -7.61 1.68 -2.77
N PHE A 245 -7.09 1.64 -3.99
CA PHE A 245 -5.75 2.05 -4.37
C PHE A 245 -5.84 3.26 -5.29
N ASP A 246 -5.22 4.37 -4.89
CA ASP A 246 -5.01 5.52 -5.74
C ASP A 246 -3.66 5.38 -6.44
N LEU A 247 -3.73 4.93 -7.68
CA LEU A 247 -2.56 4.69 -8.52
C LEU A 247 -1.93 5.99 -9.04
N ASP A 248 -2.63 7.12 -8.99
CA ASP A 248 -2.06 8.41 -9.38
C ASP A 248 -1.01 8.89 -8.36
N ILE A 249 -1.17 8.47 -7.10
CA ILE A 249 -0.27 8.80 -6.00
C ILE A 249 0.36 7.57 -5.36
N ASN A 250 0.36 6.43 -6.07
CA ASN A 250 1.09 5.21 -5.68
C ASN A 250 0.75 4.76 -4.24
N ARG A 251 -0.56 4.78 -3.90
CA ARG A 251 -1.01 4.70 -2.51
C ARG A 251 -2.22 3.79 -2.32
N LEU A 252 -2.21 3.03 -1.23
CA LEU A 252 -3.42 2.45 -0.65
C LEU A 252 -4.14 3.55 0.16
N GLU A 253 -5.38 3.85 -0.23
CA GLU A 253 -6.18 4.91 0.37
C GLU A 253 -7.01 4.41 1.56
N LEU A 254 -7.68 3.26 1.38
CA LEU A 254 -8.62 2.75 2.36
C LEU A 254 -8.79 1.23 2.20
N THR A 255 -8.82 0.52 3.31
CA THR A 255 -9.45 -0.79 3.40
C THR A 255 -10.65 -0.65 4.34
N THR A 256 -11.80 -1.22 3.98
CA THR A 256 -12.99 -1.13 4.83
C THR A 256 -13.92 -2.32 4.60
N PRO A 257 -14.56 -2.86 5.65
CA PRO A 257 -15.63 -3.84 5.48
C PRO A 257 -16.85 -3.17 4.81
N ILE A 258 -17.32 -3.75 3.71
CA ILE A 258 -18.55 -3.31 3.02
C ILE A 258 -19.75 -4.17 3.42
N VAL A 259 -19.52 -5.46 3.71
CA VAL A 259 -20.53 -6.40 4.17
C VAL A 259 -19.95 -7.22 5.31
N GLU A 260 -20.70 -7.40 6.39
CA GLU A 260 -20.29 -8.18 7.56
C GLU A 260 -21.37 -9.19 7.95
N TRP A 261 -20.93 -10.39 8.32
CA TRP A 261 -21.78 -11.44 8.85
C TRP A 261 -21.33 -11.84 10.25
N VAL A 262 -22.31 -12.03 11.13
CA VAL A 262 -22.09 -12.50 12.50
C VAL A 262 -22.58 -13.94 12.59
N ILE A 263 -21.74 -14.83 13.13
CA ILE A 263 -22.10 -16.23 13.36
C ILE A 263 -23.20 -16.30 14.43
N SER A 264 -24.30 -16.97 14.07
CA SER A 264 -25.40 -17.28 14.97
C SER A 264 -25.85 -18.72 14.73
N LEU A 265 -25.44 -19.60 15.62
CA LEU A 265 -25.74 -21.03 15.59
C LEU A 265 -26.70 -21.39 16.75
N PRO A 266 -27.64 -22.34 16.50
CA PRO A 266 -28.59 -22.81 17.51
C PRO A 266 -27.92 -23.58 18.66
#